data_AF-A0A8A3S4Q2-F1
#
_entry.id   AF-A0A8A3S4Q2-F1
#
_cell.length_a   1.000
_cell.length_b   1.000
_cell.length_c   1.000
_cell.angle_alpha   90.00
_cell.angle_beta   90.00
_cell.angle_gamma   90.00
#
_symmetry.space_group_name_H-M   'P 1'
#
loop_
_entity.id
_entity.type
_entity.pdbx_description
1 polymer ?
#
loop_
_entity_poly.entity_id
_entity_poly.type
_entity_poly.pdbx_seq_one_letter_code
_entity_poly.pdbx_strand_id
1 'polypeptide(L)'
;MADKTSPASGWPLIKGDFHSGDANSCVAVVTMGSHLDEQGICDAGAALCGSCKTENLGLEKVIANVIANPNIRFVLLCGTEVKGHLSGQTLRALHEGGLEGGKVVGSKGAIPFIENLDDAAVKRFQEQTEIVDIMESEDLGEIKAKISELAGKDPGAFGAAPIIVEVKEAEGGAEGGAVAGASPQFLEIEQRLDEIETKIEFVNAEVAQRVGRKVGRDIGILYGLVAGLIVFMMLIFLLPKLM
;
A
#
# COMPACT_ATOMS: atom_id res chain seq x y z
N MET A 1 33.32 22.96 1.80
CA MET A 1 32.77 21.60 1.95
C MET A 1 31.52 21.73 2.79
N ALA A 2 30.47 20.96 2.51
CA ALA A 2 29.24 21.00 3.28
C ALA A 2 29.51 20.53 4.71
N ASP A 3 28.87 21.16 5.70
CA ASP A 3 29.01 20.76 7.11
C ASP A 3 28.41 19.37 7.32
N LYS A 4 29.11 18.50 8.07
CA LYS A 4 28.67 17.12 8.33
C LYS A 4 28.62 16.83 9.82
N THR A 5 27.70 15.97 10.21
CA THR A 5 27.53 15.52 11.59
C THR A 5 27.53 14.00 11.66
N SER A 6 27.94 13.43 12.78
CA SER A 6 27.86 11.99 12.96
C SER A 6 26.39 11.54 12.98
N PRO A 7 26.02 10.47 12.24
CA PRO A 7 24.72 9.83 12.39
C PRO A 7 24.60 9.17 13.77
N ALA A 8 23.43 8.62 14.07
CA ALA A 8 23.24 7.80 15.26
C ALA A 8 24.27 6.64 15.30
N SER A 9 24.72 6.28 16.50
CA SER A 9 25.71 5.21 16.68
C SER A 9 25.16 3.88 16.15
N GLY A 10 25.88 3.26 15.21
CA GLY A 10 25.45 2.00 14.58
C GLY A 10 24.47 2.17 13.42
N TRP A 11 24.30 3.39 12.90
CA TRP A 11 23.48 3.64 11.72
C TRP A 11 23.95 2.84 10.48
N PRO A 12 23.03 2.28 9.67
CA PRO A 12 21.57 2.28 9.83
C PRO A 12 21.06 1.36 10.95
N LEU A 13 20.08 1.84 11.73
CA LEU A 13 19.62 1.16 12.95
C LEU A 13 18.55 0.11 12.69
N ILE A 14 17.62 0.42 11.78
CA ILE A 14 16.47 -0.43 11.50
C ILE A 14 16.81 -1.33 10.33
N LYS A 15 16.66 -2.65 10.53
CA LYS A 15 16.93 -3.65 9.49
C LYS A 15 15.87 -3.62 8.40
N GLY A 16 16.32 -3.84 7.17
CA GLY A 16 15.48 -3.89 5.98
C GLY A 16 16.28 -4.38 4.77
N ASP A 17 15.63 -4.33 3.61
CA ASP A 17 16.22 -4.69 2.32
C ASP A 17 16.85 -3.45 1.68
N PHE A 18 18.09 -3.16 2.09
CA PHE A 18 18.85 -2.01 1.60
C PHE A 18 20.36 -2.26 1.65
N HIS A 19 21.09 -1.45 0.90
CA HIS A 19 22.53 -1.27 0.97
C HIS A 19 22.84 0.09 1.59
N SER A 20 23.90 0.17 2.39
CA SER A 20 24.42 1.41 2.95
C SER A 20 25.69 1.83 2.22
N GLY A 21 25.76 3.10 1.81
CA GLY A 21 26.95 3.73 1.24
C GLY A 21 27.65 4.64 2.24
N ASP A 22 28.09 5.81 1.78
CA ASP A 22 28.75 6.81 2.64
C ASP A 22 27.74 7.50 3.57
N ALA A 23 27.91 7.32 4.89
CA ALA A 23 27.07 7.96 5.90
C ALA A 23 27.10 9.50 5.89
N ASN A 24 28.09 10.11 5.23
CA ASN A 24 28.16 11.56 5.03
C ASN A 24 27.43 12.04 3.76
N SER A 25 26.98 11.13 2.90
CA SER A 25 26.19 11.50 1.73
C SER A 25 24.86 12.13 2.13
N CYS A 26 24.39 13.07 1.31
CA CYS A 26 23.11 13.75 1.51
C CYS A 26 21.92 13.10 0.81
N VAL A 27 22.12 11.99 0.09
CA VAL A 27 21.07 11.37 -0.73
C VAL A 27 20.73 9.98 -0.22
N ALA A 28 19.46 9.73 0.09
CA ALA A 28 18.90 8.39 0.22
C ALA A 28 18.08 8.06 -1.03
N VAL A 29 18.11 6.81 -1.49
CA VAL A 29 17.40 6.35 -2.68
C VAL A 29 16.41 5.26 -2.30
N VAL A 30 15.17 5.39 -2.76
CA VAL A 30 14.10 4.41 -2.54
C VAL A 30 13.63 3.90 -3.89
N THR A 31 13.91 2.63 -4.18
CA THR A 31 13.65 2.00 -5.50
C THR A 31 12.22 1.48 -5.65
N MET A 32 11.36 1.75 -4.66
CA MET A 32 9.95 1.34 -4.63
C MET A 32 9.75 -0.15 -4.89
N GLY A 33 9.02 -0.52 -5.94
CA GLY A 33 8.76 -1.90 -6.33
C GLY A 33 9.89 -2.56 -7.12
N SER A 34 10.92 -1.81 -7.52
CA SER A 34 12.00 -2.29 -8.37
C SER A 34 13.17 -2.85 -7.56
N HIS A 35 13.75 -3.93 -8.07
CA HIS A 35 15.05 -4.45 -7.65
C HIS A 35 16.08 -4.00 -8.69
N LEU A 36 16.97 -3.10 -8.31
CA LEU A 36 17.96 -2.48 -9.19
C LEU A 36 19.37 -2.94 -8.79
N ASP A 37 20.40 -2.19 -9.17
CA ASP A 37 21.76 -2.38 -8.66
C ASP A 37 21.96 -1.45 -7.45
N GLU A 38 21.38 -1.80 -6.29
CA GLU A 38 21.40 -0.95 -5.09
C GLU A 38 22.82 -0.68 -4.59
N GLN A 39 23.73 -1.66 -4.75
CA GLN A 39 25.14 -1.48 -4.45
C GLN A 39 25.77 -0.45 -5.40
N GLY A 40 25.55 -0.58 -6.71
CA GLY A 40 26.05 0.40 -7.68
C GLY A 40 25.43 1.79 -7.55
N ILE A 41 24.25 1.91 -6.95
CA ILE A 41 23.62 3.18 -6.56
C ILE A 41 24.32 3.78 -5.33
N CYS A 42 24.62 2.97 -4.31
CA CYS A 42 25.42 3.40 -3.16
C CYS A 42 26.82 3.86 -3.59
N ASP A 43 27.47 3.09 -4.47
CA ASP A 43 28.80 3.40 -5.01
C ASP A 43 28.79 4.70 -5.84
N ALA A 44 27.64 5.09 -6.39
CA ALA A 44 27.45 6.36 -7.09
C ALA A 44 27.25 7.56 -6.13
N GLY A 45 27.25 7.34 -4.83
CA GLY A 45 27.23 8.39 -3.81
C GLY A 45 25.94 8.48 -3.00
N ALA A 46 25.08 7.47 -3.00
CA ALA A 46 23.95 7.42 -2.05
C ALA A 46 24.42 6.98 -0.65
N ALA A 47 23.83 7.56 0.40
CA ALA A 47 24.04 7.13 1.78
C ALA A 47 23.34 5.78 2.05
N LEU A 48 22.17 5.59 1.45
CA LEU A 48 21.30 4.44 1.63
C LEU A 48 20.54 4.20 0.33
N CYS A 49 20.43 2.96 -0.10
CA CYS A 49 19.59 2.57 -1.24
C CYS A 49 18.85 1.27 -0.95
N GLY A 50 17.53 1.24 -1.11
CA GLY A 50 16.76 0.03 -0.91
C GLY A 50 15.33 0.11 -1.44
N SER A 51 14.66 -1.05 -1.45
CA SER A 51 13.27 -1.16 -1.90
C SER A 51 12.29 -0.78 -0.79
N CYS A 52 11.15 -0.21 -1.15
CA CYS A 52 10.08 0.09 -0.20
C CYS A 52 8.73 -0.29 -0.80
N LYS A 53 8.22 -1.45 -0.35
CA LYS A 53 7.04 -2.07 -0.95
C LYS A 53 5.73 -1.69 -0.29
N THR A 54 5.72 -1.44 1.02
CA THR A 54 4.50 -1.14 1.77
C THR A 54 4.43 0.34 2.18
N GLU A 55 3.22 0.87 2.19
CA GLU A 55 2.85 2.26 2.46
C GLU A 55 2.72 2.60 3.95
N ASN A 56 3.16 1.66 4.80
CA ASN A 56 3.10 1.70 6.26
C ASN A 56 4.48 1.36 6.86
N LEU A 57 4.68 0.14 7.37
CA LEU A 57 5.92 -0.33 8.00
C LEU A 57 7.17 -0.10 7.12
N GLY A 58 7.07 -0.28 5.80
CA GLY A 58 8.15 0.03 4.87
C GLY A 58 8.57 1.50 4.95
N LEU A 59 7.61 2.42 4.89
CA LEU A 59 7.86 3.86 5.05
C LEU A 59 8.37 4.21 6.44
N GLU A 60 7.88 3.57 7.49
CA GLU A 60 8.38 3.77 8.85
C GLU A 60 9.87 3.46 8.98
N LYS A 61 10.30 2.33 8.39
CA LYS A 61 11.72 1.94 8.38
C LYS A 61 12.59 2.91 7.58
N VAL A 62 12.09 3.37 6.43
CA VAL A 62 12.79 4.37 5.60
C VAL A 62 12.97 5.67 6.40
N ILE A 63 11.88 6.21 6.94
CA ILE A 63 11.89 7.48 7.67
C ILE A 63 12.77 7.38 8.92
N ALA A 64 12.63 6.30 9.72
CA ALA A 64 13.43 6.09 10.93
C ALA A 64 14.94 6.07 10.63
N ASN A 65 15.38 5.38 9.57
CA ASN A 65 16.78 5.39 9.17
C ASN A 65 17.22 6.75 8.62
N VAL A 66 16.36 7.48 7.91
CA VAL A 66 16.69 8.82 7.38
C VAL A 66 16.88 9.85 8.50
N ILE A 67 15.94 9.94 9.45
CA ILE A 67 16.03 10.93 10.55
C ILE A 67 17.12 10.59 11.59
N ALA A 68 17.59 9.34 11.60
CA ALA A 68 18.76 8.90 12.36
C ALA A 68 20.11 9.31 11.72
N ASN A 69 20.09 9.91 10.53
CA ASN A 69 21.27 10.48 9.88
C ASN A 69 20.99 11.90 9.36
N PRO A 70 21.39 12.95 10.11
CA PRO A 70 21.17 14.35 9.73
C PRO A 70 21.86 14.78 8.43
N ASN A 71 22.83 14.00 7.94
CA ASN A 71 23.49 14.30 6.67
C ASN A 71 22.55 14.09 5.48
N ILE A 72 21.55 13.21 5.59
CA ILE A 72 20.59 12.92 4.51
C ILE A 72 19.60 14.07 4.39
N ARG A 73 19.64 14.76 3.26
CA ARG A 73 18.84 15.95 2.94
C ARG A 73 17.93 15.75 1.74
N PHE A 74 18.15 14.70 0.96
CA PHE A 74 17.33 14.35 -0.19
C PHE A 74 16.91 12.89 -0.11
N VAL A 75 15.64 12.62 -0.41
CA VAL A 75 15.13 11.27 -0.63
C VAL A 75 14.68 11.17 -2.09
N LEU A 76 15.46 10.45 -2.88
CA LEU A 76 15.21 10.20 -4.29
C LEU A 76 14.31 8.99 -4.46
N LEU A 77 13.15 9.18 -5.06
CA LEU A 77 12.20 8.12 -5.39
C LEU A 77 12.43 7.70 -6.85
N CYS A 78 12.69 6.42 -7.07
CA CYS A 78 12.84 5.84 -8.40
C CYS A 78 12.22 4.44 -8.44
N GLY A 79 12.26 3.80 -9.61
CA GLY A 79 11.63 2.52 -9.84
C GLY A 79 10.12 2.58 -10.03
N THR A 80 9.54 1.41 -10.26
CA THR A 80 8.13 1.21 -10.54
C THR A 80 7.29 1.37 -9.26
N GLU A 81 6.13 2.03 -9.36
CA GLU A 81 5.21 2.17 -8.23
C GLU A 81 4.61 0.82 -7.84
N VAL A 82 4.36 0.65 -6.54
CA VAL A 82 3.81 -0.60 -6.01
C VAL A 82 2.29 -0.58 -6.14
N LYS A 83 1.74 -1.39 -7.05
CA LYS A 83 0.27 -1.46 -7.25
C LYS A 83 -0.44 -1.84 -5.95
N GLY A 84 -1.54 -1.14 -5.66
CA GLY A 84 -2.33 -1.32 -4.44
C GLY A 84 -1.77 -0.54 -3.24
N HIS A 85 -0.49 -0.75 -2.93
CA HIS A 85 0.17 -0.05 -1.81
C HIS A 85 0.40 1.44 -2.11
N LEU A 86 0.83 1.77 -3.33
CA LEU A 86 1.19 3.12 -3.75
C LEU A 86 2.17 3.79 -2.78
N SER A 87 3.24 3.07 -2.45
CA SER A 87 4.22 3.46 -1.43
C SER A 87 4.95 4.75 -1.78
N GLY A 88 5.30 4.97 -3.05
CA GLY A 88 5.93 6.21 -3.48
C GLY A 88 5.00 7.41 -3.35
N GLN A 89 3.76 7.27 -3.83
CA GLN A 89 2.73 8.29 -3.66
C GLN A 89 2.41 8.56 -2.18
N THR A 90 2.38 7.53 -1.35
CA THR A 90 2.13 7.69 0.09
C THR A 90 3.28 8.40 0.78
N LEU A 91 4.53 8.12 0.44
CA LEU A 91 5.68 8.83 1.00
C LEU A 91 5.67 10.32 0.63
N ARG A 92 5.32 10.66 -0.62
CA ARG A 92 5.11 12.07 -1.04
C ARG A 92 3.99 12.73 -0.24
N ALA A 93 2.85 12.06 -0.11
CA ALA A 93 1.71 12.55 0.66
C ALA A 93 2.05 12.74 2.15
N LEU A 94 2.85 11.85 2.74
CA LEU A 94 3.33 11.96 4.12
C LEU A 94 4.25 13.17 4.27
N HIS A 95 5.15 13.40 3.31
CA HIS A 95 6.04 14.56 3.33
C HIS A 95 5.26 15.88 3.20
N GLU A 96 4.25 15.96 2.33
CA GLU A 96 3.47 17.17 2.10
C GLU A 96 2.40 17.43 3.18
N GLY A 97 1.69 16.38 3.61
CA GLY A 97 0.46 16.47 4.40
C GLY A 97 0.59 15.98 5.85
N GLY A 98 1.63 15.22 6.18
CA GLY A 98 1.80 14.63 7.51
C GLY A 98 0.75 13.57 7.85
N LEU A 99 0.42 13.46 9.13
CA LEU A 99 -0.51 12.46 9.67
C LEU A 99 -1.76 13.11 10.27
N GLU A 100 -2.89 12.43 10.14
CA GLU A 100 -4.14 12.72 10.86
C GLU A 100 -4.62 11.43 11.54
N GLY A 101 -4.47 11.35 12.87
CA GLY A 101 -4.83 10.13 13.63
C GLY A 101 -4.03 8.90 13.21
N GLY A 102 -2.76 9.07 12.81
CA GLY A 102 -1.89 8.01 12.29
C GLY A 102 -2.07 7.71 10.81
N LYS A 103 -3.12 8.23 10.14
CA LYS A 103 -3.32 8.07 8.70
C LYS A 103 -2.55 9.12 7.92
N VAL A 104 -1.89 8.73 6.84
CA VAL A 104 -1.21 9.67 5.93
C VAL A 104 -2.22 10.52 5.17
N VAL A 105 -2.15 11.83 5.35
CA VAL A 105 -3.04 12.79 4.71
C VAL A 105 -2.74 12.83 3.20
N GLY A 106 -3.77 12.61 2.37
CA GLY A 106 -3.65 12.64 0.91
C GLY A 106 -3.09 11.37 0.26
N SER A 107 -2.81 10.32 1.04
CA SER A 107 -2.42 9.02 0.47
C SER A 107 -3.60 8.33 -0.22
N LYS A 108 -3.30 7.67 -1.33
CA LYS A 108 -4.20 6.79 -2.10
C LYS A 108 -3.89 5.31 -1.89
N GLY A 109 -2.90 5.00 -1.05
CA GLY A 109 -2.54 3.63 -0.69
C GLY A 109 -3.69 2.89 -0.03
N ALA A 110 -3.62 1.57 -0.02
CA ALA A 110 -4.69 0.74 0.53
C ALA A 110 -4.80 0.91 2.05
N ILE A 111 -3.67 0.96 2.75
CA ILE A 111 -3.56 1.01 4.22
C ILE A 111 -2.43 1.99 4.65
N PRO A 112 -2.59 3.30 4.40
CA PRO A 112 -1.54 4.28 4.64
C PRO A 112 -1.55 4.78 6.10
N PHE A 113 -1.28 3.88 7.04
CA PHE A 113 -1.22 4.17 8.47
C PHE A 113 0.20 4.00 9.01
N ILE A 114 0.61 4.96 9.84
CA ILE A 114 1.89 5.01 10.55
C ILE A 114 1.59 4.89 12.04
N GLU A 115 2.14 3.86 12.67
CA GLU A 115 1.89 3.50 14.08
C GLU A 115 3.14 3.64 14.94
N ASN A 116 4.33 3.46 14.35
CA ASN A 116 5.60 3.47 15.06
C ASN A 116 6.28 4.84 15.08
N LEU A 117 5.87 5.79 14.21
CA LEU A 117 6.40 7.14 14.20
C LEU A 117 5.39 8.13 14.75
N ASP A 118 5.82 8.99 15.66
CA ASP A 118 5.02 10.10 16.17
C ASP A 118 5.07 11.33 15.24
N ASP A 119 4.20 12.30 15.51
CA ASP A 119 4.14 13.56 14.73
C ASP A 119 5.48 14.31 14.74
N ALA A 120 6.28 14.18 15.80
CA ALA A 120 7.59 14.83 15.92
C ALA A 120 8.62 14.19 14.96
N ALA A 121 8.62 12.87 14.84
CA ALA A 121 9.46 12.14 13.88
C ALA A 121 9.07 12.46 12.43
N VAL A 122 7.77 12.50 12.13
CA VAL A 122 7.27 12.88 10.79
C VAL A 122 7.64 14.33 10.48
N LYS A 123 7.41 15.26 11.40
CA LYS A 123 7.80 16.66 11.21
C LYS A 123 9.30 16.82 11.02
N ARG A 124 10.11 16.08 11.77
CA ARG A 124 11.56 16.03 11.57
C ARG A 124 11.90 15.58 10.15
N PHE A 125 11.25 14.54 9.64
CA PHE A 125 11.48 14.06 8.28
C PHE A 125 11.13 15.11 7.22
N GLN A 126 10.00 15.80 7.39
CA GLN A 126 9.53 16.88 6.52
C GLN A 126 10.52 18.06 6.47
N GLU A 127 11.03 18.48 7.63
CA GLU A 127 11.97 19.61 7.71
C GLU A 127 13.40 19.23 7.28
N GLN A 128 13.81 17.98 7.52
CA GLN A 128 15.15 17.51 7.23
C GLN A 128 15.37 17.29 5.74
N THR A 129 14.37 16.74 5.03
CA THR A 129 14.54 16.24 3.67
C THR A 129 13.68 16.94 2.63
N GLU A 130 14.17 16.96 1.39
CA GLU A 130 13.38 17.23 0.18
C GLU A 130 13.14 15.90 -0.56
N ILE A 131 11.88 15.65 -0.95
CA ILE A 131 11.54 14.50 -1.79
C ILE A 131 11.80 14.87 -3.25
N VAL A 132 12.58 14.06 -3.94
CA VAL A 132 12.86 14.19 -5.37
C VAL A 132 12.31 12.96 -6.07
N ASP A 133 11.37 13.17 -6.98
CA ASP A 133 10.66 12.08 -7.63
C ASP A 133 11.03 11.98 -9.12
N ILE A 134 11.63 10.84 -9.50
CA ILE A 134 11.90 10.48 -10.89
C ILE A 134 11.17 9.19 -11.29
N MET A 135 10.20 8.74 -10.48
CA MET A 135 9.42 7.55 -10.80
C MET A 135 8.64 7.75 -12.12
N GLU A 136 8.46 6.72 -12.95
CA GLU A 136 8.84 5.30 -12.73
C GLU A 136 10.21 4.93 -13.34
N SER A 137 11.21 5.81 -13.30
CA SER A 137 12.51 5.54 -13.93
C SER A 137 13.28 4.40 -13.25
N GLU A 138 13.68 3.40 -14.04
CA GLU A 138 14.60 2.31 -13.68
C GLU A 138 15.97 2.46 -14.37
N ASP A 139 16.21 3.57 -15.08
CA ASP A 139 17.47 3.84 -15.76
C ASP A 139 18.57 4.21 -14.75
N LEU A 140 19.55 3.31 -14.58
CA LEU A 140 20.67 3.54 -13.67
C LEU A 140 21.52 4.76 -14.05
N GLY A 141 21.62 5.12 -15.33
CA GLY A 141 22.31 6.32 -15.77
C GLY A 141 21.60 7.59 -15.29
N GLU A 142 20.27 7.63 -15.41
CA GLU A 142 19.44 8.73 -14.92
C GLU A 142 19.50 8.84 -13.38
N ILE A 143 19.35 7.71 -12.68
CA ILE A 143 19.43 7.65 -11.21
C ILE A 143 20.79 8.17 -10.72
N LYS A 144 21.89 7.70 -11.31
CA LYS A 144 23.25 8.14 -10.94
C LYS A 144 23.50 9.61 -11.27
N ALA A 145 22.99 10.09 -12.40
CA ALA A 145 23.06 11.51 -12.74
C ALA A 145 22.29 12.37 -11.73
N LYS A 146 21.10 11.93 -11.31
CA LYS A 146 20.29 12.63 -10.30
C LYS A 146 20.97 12.65 -8.94
N ILE A 147 21.59 11.55 -8.51
CA ILE A 147 22.39 11.49 -7.28
C ILE A 147 23.53 12.52 -7.33
N SER A 148 24.27 12.57 -8.45
CA SER A 148 25.36 13.54 -8.63
C SER A 148 24.86 14.99 -8.59
N GLU A 149 23.71 15.27 -9.21
CA GLU A 149 23.07 16.59 -9.17
C GLU A 149 22.72 17.00 -7.73
N LEU A 150 22.12 16.09 -6.96
CA LEU A 150 21.71 16.35 -5.57
C LEU A 150 22.92 16.49 -4.64
N ALA A 151 23.96 15.67 -4.82
CA ALA A 151 25.23 15.82 -4.11
C ALA A 151 25.88 17.19 -4.39
N GLY A 152 25.73 17.74 -5.60
CA GLY A 152 26.17 19.10 -5.94
C GLY A 152 25.36 20.21 -5.25
N LYS A 153 24.17 19.90 -4.74
CA LYS A 153 23.26 20.81 -4.02
C LYS A 153 23.27 20.59 -2.51
N ASP A 154 24.23 19.84 -1.99
CA ASP A 154 24.33 19.47 -0.57
C ASP A 154 24.31 20.71 0.35
N PRO A 155 23.23 20.92 1.14
CA PRO A 155 23.13 22.07 2.03
C PRO A 155 23.87 21.85 3.35
N GLY A 156 24.53 20.69 3.54
CA GLY A 156 25.12 20.26 4.81
C GLY A 156 24.11 19.53 5.69
N ALA A 157 24.59 19.06 6.84
CA ALA A 157 23.80 18.36 7.83
C ALA A 157 22.64 19.21 8.33
N PHE A 158 21.53 18.56 8.66
CA PHE A 158 20.43 19.20 9.34
C PHE A 158 20.88 19.67 10.73
N GLY A 159 20.50 20.89 11.12
CA GLY A 159 20.98 21.57 12.33
C GLY A 159 20.50 20.99 13.67
N ALA A 160 20.03 19.75 13.69
CA ALA A 160 19.56 19.06 14.90
C ALA A 160 20.10 17.63 14.98
N ALA A 161 20.32 17.16 16.21
CA ALA A 161 20.86 15.83 16.49
C ALA A 161 19.99 14.71 15.87
N PRO A 162 20.57 13.53 15.57
CA PRO A 162 19.82 12.38 15.09
C PRO A 162 18.64 12.02 16.00
N ILE A 163 17.50 11.67 15.43
CA ILE A 163 16.37 11.07 16.18
C ILE A 163 16.42 9.56 15.97
N ILE A 164 16.30 8.80 17.06
CA ILE A 164 16.21 7.34 17.03
C ILE A 164 14.77 6.97 17.36
N VAL A 165 14.13 6.23 16.47
CA VAL A 165 12.78 5.70 16.68
C VAL A 165 12.84 4.18 16.64
N GLU A 166 12.19 3.54 17.60
CA GLU A 166 12.00 2.09 17.58
C GLU A 166 10.84 1.75 16.67
N VAL A 167 11.11 1.03 15.58
CA VAL A 167 10.06 0.51 14.68
C VAL A 167 9.79 -0.92 15.08
N LYS A 168 8.61 -1.19 15.65
CA LYS A 168 8.20 -2.55 16.02
C LYS A 168 7.65 -3.24 14.77
N GLU A 169 8.28 -4.36 14.42
CA GLU A 169 7.68 -5.28 13.47
C GLU A 169 6.55 -5.99 14.21
N ALA A 170 5.30 -5.81 13.79
CA ALA A 170 4.26 -6.74 14.17
C ALA A 170 4.67 -8.10 13.64
N GLU A 171 4.93 -9.07 14.51
CA GLU A 171 5.19 -10.45 14.10
C GLU A 171 4.05 -10.85 13.16
N GLY A 172 4.42 -11.17 11.92
CA GLY A 172 3.46 -11.54 10.89
C GLY A 172 2.56 -12.65 11.43
N GLY A 173 1.26 -12.35 11.58
CA GLY A 173 0.26 -13.30 11.98
C GLY A 173 0.09 -14.37 10.89
N ALA A 174 0.92 -15.40 10.95
CA ALA A 174 0.55 -16.71 10.46
C ALA A 174 -0.18 -17.45 11.59
N GLU A 175 -1.38 -17.91 11.25
CA GLU A 175 -2.24 -18.85 11.98
C GLU A 175 -3.02 -18.34 13.20
N GLY A 176 -4.33 -18.14 12.96
CA GLY A 176 -5.40 -18.72 13.78
C GLY A 176 -5.30 -18.52 15.29
N GLY A 177 -5.74 -17.36 15.77
CA GLY A 177 -6.01 -17.17 17.19
C GLY A 177 -6.63 -15.80 17.42
N ALA A 178 -7.85 -15.77 17.97
CA ALA A 178 -8.53 -14.55 18.35
C ALA A 178 -7.62 -13.69 19.24
N VAL A 179 -7.30 -12.47 18.80
CA VAL A 179 -6.53 -11.51 19.59
C VAL A 179 -7.44 -10.39 20.03
N ALA A 180 -7.71 -10.36 21.33
CA ALA A 180 -8.31 -9.24 22.00
C ALA A 180 -7.39 -8.01 21.88
N GLY A 181 -7.93 -6.91 21.35
CA GLY A 181 -7.23 -5.65 21.15
C GLY A 181 -7.05 -5.32 19.68
N ALA A 182 -8.15 -5.08 18.95
CA ALA A 182 -8.11 -4.71 17.54
C ALA A 182 -7.33 -3.39 17.38
N SER A 183 -6.19 -3.45 16.67
CA SER A 183 -5.57 -2.26 16.12
C SER A 183 -6.60 -1.55 15.22
N PRO A 184 -6.57 -0.22 15.10
CA PRO A 184 -7.47 0.51 14.19
C PRO A 184 -7.45 -0.04 12.76
N GLN A 185 -6.31 -0.61 12.35
CA GLN A 185 -6.10 -1.34 11.10
C GLN A 185 -7.06 -2.54 10.93
N PHE A 186 -7.20 -3.36 11.96
CA PHE A 186 -8.03 -4.57 11.89
C PHE A 186 -9.51 -4.21 11.75
N LEU A 187 -9.93 -3.13 12.42
CA LEU A 187 -11.30 -2.65 12.40
C LEU A 187 -11.72 -2.16 11.00
N GLU A 188 -10.85 -1.42 10.29
CA GLU A 188 -11.16 -0.94 8.94
C GLU A 188 -11.20 -2.10 7.92
N ILE A 189 -10.37 -3.13 8.11
CA ILE A 189 -10.39 -4.34 7.27
C ILE A 189 -11.68 -5.12 7.48
N GLU A 190 -12.10 -5.35 8.74
CA GLU A 190 -13.37 -5.99 9.05
C GLU A 190 -14.54 -5.26 8.39
N GLN A 191 -14.57 -3.93 8.50
CA GLN A 191 -15.64 -3.13 7.88
C GLN A 191 -15.69 -3.28 6.35
N ARG A 192 -14.54 -3.30 5.67
CA ARG A 192 -14.51 -3.51 4.21
C ARG A 192 -14.90 -4.92 3.82
N LEU A 193 -14.52 -5.93 4.61
CA LEU A 193 -14.91 -7.31 4.38
C LEU A 193 -16.43 -7.49 4.54
N ASP A 194 -17.02 -6.90 5.57
CA ASP A 194 -18.47 -6.90 5.81
C ASP A 194 -19.24 -6.27 4.64
N GLU A 195 -18.73 -5.16 4.09
CA GLU A 195 -19.33 -4.52 2.91
C GLU A 195 -19.28 -5.42 1.66
N ILE A 196 -18.18 -6.16 1.47
CA ILE A 196 -18.02 -7.09 0.36
C ILE A 196 -18.97 -8.28 0.53
N GLU A 197 -19.05 -8.85 1.72
CA GLU A 197 -19.95 -9.97 2.04
C GLU A 197 -21.40 -9.57 1.78
N THR A 198 -21.82 -8.41 2.26
CA THR A 198 -23.17 -7.86 2.01
C THR A 198 -23.49 -7.75 0.51
N LYS A 199 -22.53 -7.28 -0.31
CA LYS A 199 -22.69 -7.19 -1.77
C LYS A 199 -22.80 -8.57 -2.41
N ILE A 200 -22.01 -9.55 -1.96
CA ILE A 200 -22.06 -10.93 -2.45
C ILE A 200 -23.41 -11.56 -2.12
N GLU A 201 -23.90 -11.40 -0.88
CA GLU A 201 -25.22 -11.88 -0.47
C GLU A 201 -26.33 -11.30 -1.33
N PHE A 202 -26.28 -9.99 -1.60
CA PHE A 202 -27.25 -9.32 -2.47
C PHE A 202 -27.24 -9.88 -3.90
N VAL A 203 -26.07 -10.03 -4.50
CA VAL A 203 -25.92 -10.60 -5.85
C VAL A 203 -26.43 -12.03 -5.90
N ASN A 204 -26.10 -12.85 -4.91
CA ASN A 204 -26.58 -14.23 -4.80
C ASN A 204 -28.10 -14.28 -4.68
N ALA A 205 -28.71 -13.41 -3.87
CA ALA A 205 -30.16 -13.30 -3.75
C ALA A 205 -30.82 -12.93 -5.09
N GLU A 206 -30.23 -11.98 -5.83
CA GLU A 206 -30.75 -11.56 -7.14
C GLU A 206 -30.64 -12.69 -8.18
N VAL A 207 -29.52 -13.41 -8.21
CA VAL A 207 -29.32 -14.58 -9.08
C VAL A 207 -30.35 -15.66 -8.74
N ALA A 208 -30.53 -15.99 -7.45
CA ALA A 208 -31.50 -16.97 -7.00
C ALA A 208 -32.94 -16.61 -7.44
N GLN A 209 -33.35 -15.34 -7.33
CA GLN A 209 -34.64 -14.88 -7.82
C GLN A 209 -34.79 -14.98 -9.35
N ARG A 210 -33.74 -14.66 -10.11
CA ARG A 210 -33.77 -14.80 -11.58
C ARG A 210 -33.90 -16.26 -12.00
N VAL A 211 -33.15 -17.16 -11.36
CA VAL A 211 -33.23 -18.61 -11.61
C VAL A 211 -34.60 -19.14 -11.21
N GLY A 212 -35.10 -18.79 -10.03
CA GLY A 212 -36.42 -19.21 -9.54
C GLY A 212 -37.56 -18.79 -10.48
N ARG A 213 -37.53 -17.55 -11.01
CA ARG A 213 -38.52 -17.09 -12.00
C ARG A 213 -38.45 -17.86 -13.32
N LYS A 214 -37.24 -18.15 -13.82
CA LYS A 214 -37.08 -18.93 -15.06
C LYS A 214 -37.60 -20.34 -14.88
N VAL A 215 -37.17 -21.03 -13.82
CA VAL A 215 -37.60 -22.40 -13.52
C VAL A 215 -39.11 -22.47 -13.29
N GLY A 216 -39.67 -21.55 -12.50
CA GLY A 216 -41.11 -21.50 -12.24
C GLY A 216 -41.95 -21.27 -13.51
N ARG A 217 -41.49 -20.38 -14.41
CA ARG A 217 -42.14 -20.14 -15.69
C ARG A 217 -42.08 -21.37 -16.60
N ASP A 218 -40.91 -21.98 -16.74
CA ASP A 218 -40.71 -23.10 -17.66
C ASP A 218 -41.50 -24.34 -17.19
N ILE A 219 -41.54 -24.58 -15.87
CA ILE A 219 -42.39 -25.61 -15.25
C ILE A 219 -43.89 -25.28 -15.44
N GLY A 220 -44.29 -24.03 -15.22
CA GLY A 220 -45.68 -23.59 -15.36
C GLY A 220 -46.22 -23.75 -16.78
N ILE A 221 -45.41 -23.40 -17.80
CA ILE A 221 -45.77 -23.58 -19.22
C ILE A 221 -45.98 -25.07 -19.52
N LEU A 222 -45.08 -25.94 -19.05
CA LEU A 222 -45.17 -27.38 -19.28
C LEU A 222 -46.45 -27.97 -18.66
N TYR A 223 -46.72 -27.70 -17.38
CA TYR A 223 -47.93 -28.22 -16.72
C TYR A 223 -49.21 -27.64 -17.32
N GLY A 224 -49.22 -26.36 -17.69
CA GLY A 224 -50.36 -25.73 -18.35
C GLY A 224 -50.71 -26.39 -19.68
N LEU A 225 -49.69 -26.72 -20.49
CA LEU A 225 -49.89 -27.39 -21.77
C LEU A 225 -50.44 -28.82 -21.59
N VAL A 226 -49.87 -29.59 -20.66
CA VAL A 226 -50.34 -30.95 -20.36
C VAL A 226 -51.77 -30.96 -19.84
N ALA A 227 -52.09 -30.09 -18.87
CA ALA A 227 -53.45 -29.98 -18.34
C ALA A 227 -54.45 -29.55 -19.42
N GLY A 228 -54.08 -28.59 -20.27
CA GLY A 228 -54.89 -28.16 -21.40
C GLY A 228 -55.19 -29.29 -22.39
N LEU A 229 -54.19 -30.10 -22.73
CA LEU A 229 -54.37 -31.27 -23.60
C LEU A 229 -55.29 -32.33 -22.99
N ILE A 230 -55.18 -32.59 -21.68
CA ILE A 230 -56.05 -33.54 -20.97
C ILE A 230 -57.50 -33.07 -21.02
N VAL A 231 -57.75 -31.79 -20.71
CA VAL A 231 -59.11 -31.21 -20.76
C VAL A 231 -59.66 -31.24 -22.19
N PHE A 232 -58.84 -30.93 -23.19
CA PHE A 232 -59.22 -30.99 -24.59
C PHE A 232 -59.60 -32.41 -25.04
N MET A 233 -58.80 -33.41 -24.70
CA MET A 233 -59.13 -34.82 -24.99
C MET A 233 -60.40 -35.27 -24.28
N MET A 234 -60.58 -34.86 -23.02
CA MET A 234 -61.77 -35.16 -22.24
C MET A 234 -63.02 -34.56 -22.89
N LEU A 235 -62.96 -33.31 -23.37
CA LEU A 235 -64.06 -32.67 -24.08
C LEU A 235 -64.39 -33.39 -25.39
N ILE A 236 -63.40 -33.73 -26.22
CA ILE A 236 -63.63 -34.49 -27.47
C ILE A 236 -64.29 -35.84 -27.20
N PHE A 237 -63.93 -36.52 -26.12
CA PHE A 237 -64.51 -37.82 -25.80
C PHE A 237 -65.93 -37.72 -25.21
N LEU A 238 -66.21 -36.67 -24.43
CA LEU A 238 -67.51 -36.48 -23.76
C LEU A 238 -68.56 -35.79 -24.64
N LEU A 239 -68.18 -34.84 -25.50
CA LEU A 239 -69.12 -34.09 -26.35
C LEU A 239 -70.01 -35.01 -27.21
N PRO A 240 -69.46 -36.02 -27.92
CA PRO A 240 -70.26 -36.93 -28.75
C PRO A 240 -71.14 -37.90 -27.97
N LYS A 241 -70.95 -38.01 -26.64
CA LYS A 241 -71.83 -38.80 -25.77
C LYS A 241 -72.91 -37.96 -25.08
N LEU A 242 -72.82 -36.64 -25.16
CA LEU A 242 -73.78 -35.70 -24.59
C LEU A 242 -74.75 -35.14 -25.64
N MET A 243 -74.34 -35.11 -26.91
CA MET A 243 -75.19 -34.85 -28.08
C MET A 243 -75.80 -36.14 -28.60
#